data_AF-A0A8T7EWG5-F1
#
_entry.id   AF-A0A8T7EWG5-F1
#
_cell.length_a   1.000
_cell.length_b   1.000
_cell.length_c   1.000
_cell.angle_alpha   90.00
_cell.angle_beta   90.00
_cell.angle_gamma   90.00
#
_symmetry.space_group_name_H-M   'P 1'
#
loop_
_entity.id
_entity.type
_entity.pdbx_description
1 polymer ?
#
loop_
_entity_poly.entity_id
_entity_poly.type
_entity_poly.pdbx_seq_one_letter_code
_entity_poly.pdbx_strand_id
1 'polypeptide(L)'
;MPTSYAATVEAMCAAPGSSMGFIPAAGYVIANNRCGVEVEAAAVRRGWPVYWAAYIARRDSGIRTFNDLAGKSWAYPDAGSTSGYIFPSVELGLAGIEPGELG
;
A
#
# COMPACT_ATOMS: atom_id res chain seq x y z
N MET A 1 1.89 -1.99 -19.47
CA MET A 1 1.37 -1.95 -18.09
C MET A 1 2.52 -1.56 -17.18
N PRO A 2 2.40 -0.53 -16.34
CA PRO A 2 3.46 -0.14 -15.39
C PRO A 2 3.82 -1.30 -14.45
N THR A 3 5.07 -1.36 -14.02
CA THR A 3 5.59 -2.43 -13.14
C THR A 3 5.68 -2.01 -11.67
N SER A 4 5.31 -0.77 -11.34
CA SER A 4 5.29 -0.22 -9.98
C SER A 4 4.22 0.86 -9.81
N TYR A 5 3.91 1.21 -8.57
CA TYR A 5 2.99 2.33 -8.30
C TYR A 5 3.58 3.68 -8.74
N ALA A 6 4.88 3.89 -8.53
CA ALA A 6 5.56 5.09 -8.99
C ALA A 6 5.43 5.26 -10.52
N ALA A 7 5.70 4.21 -11.29
CA ALA A 7 5.56 4.25 -12.75
C ALA A 7 4.12 4.52 -13.20
N THR A 8 3.12 4.07 -12.44
CA THR A 8 1.70 4.35 -12.72
C THR A 8 1.39 5.83 -12.52
N VAL A 9 1.86 6.44 -11.42
CA VAL A 9 1.68 7.87 -11.15
C VAL A 9 2.36 8.72 -12.22
N GLU A 10 3.59 8.39 -12.62
CA GLU A 10 4.30 9.13 -13.67
C GLU A 10 3.55 9.06 -15.02
N ALA A 11 3.00 7.90 -15.37
CA ALA A 11 2.20 7.75 -16.58
C ALA A 11 0.92 8.60 -16.56
N MET A 12 0.27 8.74 -15.40
CA MET A 12 -0.91 9.61 -15.24
C MET A 12 -0.53 11.08 -15.37
N CYS A 13 0.57 11.50 -14.73
CA CYS A 13 1.05 12.88 -14.81
C CYS A 13 1.53 13.27 -16.22
N ALA A 14 2.01 12.32 -17.02
CA ALA A 14 2.42 12.56 -18.40
C ALA A 14 1.23 12.75 -19.37
N ALA A 15 0.01 12.38 -18.97
CA ALA A 15 -1.19 12.43 -19.80
C ALA A 15 -2.38 13.06 -19.05
N PRO A 16 -2.27 14.33 -18.63
CA PRO A 16 -3.31 15.01 -17.84
C PRO A 16 -4.58 15.16 -18.66
N GLY A 17 -5.74 14.85 -18.05
CA GLY A 17 -7.05 14.95 -18.68
C GLY A 17 -7.36 13.89 -19.75
N SER A 18 -6.42 12.99 -20.07
CA SER A 18 -6.60 11.92 -21.06
C SER A 18 -6.24 10.52 -20.54
N SER A 19 -6.09 10.38 -19.23
CA SER A 19 -5.78 9.09 -18.58
C SER A 19 -6.63 8.88 -17.33
N MET A 20 -6.85 7.62 -17.00
CA MET A 20 -7.46 7.19 -15.74
C MET A 20 -6.65 6.04 -15.15
N GLY A 21 -6.60 5.95 -13.83
CA GLY A 21 -5.84 4.92 -13.13
C GLY A 21 -6.57 4.42 -11.89
N PHE A 22 -6.37 3.15 -11.58
CA PHE A 22 -6.78 2.57 -10.31
C PHE A 22 -5.55 2.44 -9.41
N ILE A 23 -5.35 3.43 -8.55
CA ILE A 23 -4.13 3.61 -7.74
C ILE A 23 -4.42 3.48 -6.24
N PRO A 24 -3.44 3.09 -5.41
CA PRO A 24 -3.60 3.10 -3.95
C PRO A 24 -3.72 4.53 -3.42
N ALA A 25 -4.26 4.70 -2.20
CA ALA A 25 -4.52 6.01 -1.61
C ALA A 25 -3.28 6.91 -1.50
N ALA A 26 -2.13 6.35 -1.13
CA ALA A 26 -0.86 7.08 -1.09
C ALA A 26 -0.40 7.52 -2.49
N GLY A 27 -0.61 6.66 -3.49
CA GLY A 27 -0.37 7.00 -4.90
C GLY A 27 -1.24 8.18 -5.34
N TYR A 28 -2.50 8.23 -4.92
CA TYR A 28 -3.38 9.38 -5.16
C TYR A 28 -2.85 10.65 -4.51
N VAL A 29 -2.46 10.63 -3.23
CA VAL A 29 -1.91 11.82 -2.55
C VAL A 29 -0.70 12.37 -3.30
N ILE A 30 0.20 11.48 -3.77
CA ILE A 30 1.37 11.88 -4.56
C ILE A 30 0.94 12.47 -5.91
N ALA A 31 0.04 11.82 -6.64
CA ALA A 31 -0.42 12.26 -7.95
C ALA A 31 -1.18 13.60 -7.88
N ASN A 32 -2.05 13.77 -6.89
CA ASN A 32 -2.77 15.02 -6.65
C ASN A 32 -1.80 16.17 -6.37
N ASN A 33 -0.85 15.97 -5.44
CA ASN A 33 0.14 16.98 -5.09
C ASN A 33 1.08 17.33 -6.26
N ARG A 34 1.40 16.38 -7.15
CA ARG A 34 2.35 16.59 -8.25
C ARG A 34 1.73 17.15 -9.52
N CYS A 35 0.58 16.62 -9.92
CA CYS A 35 0.01 16.90 -11.23
C CYS A 35 -1.52 17.09 -11.21
N GLY A 36 -2.12 17.28 -10.03
CA GLY A 36 -3.52 17.68 -9.90
C GLY A 36 -4.52 16.59 -10.26
N VAL A 37 -4.15 15.31 -10.16
CA VAL A 37 -5.11 14.20 -10.35
C VAL A 37 -6.21 14.29 -9.29
N GLU A 38 -7.46 14.13 -9.71
CA GLU A 38 -8.65 14.12 -8.84
C GLU A 38 -9.29 12.73 -8.78
N VAL A 39 -10.03 12.46 -7.69
CA VAL A 39 -10.78 11.20 -7.54
C VAL A 39 -12.14 11.34 -8.22
N GLU A 40 -12.38 10.51 -9.23
CA GLU A 40 -13.69 10.44 -9.90
C GLU A 40 -14.58 9.32 -9.35
N ALA A 41 -13.97 8.22 -8.89
CA ALA A 41 -14.71 7.05 -8.41
C ALA A 41 -13.93 6.27 -7.35
N ALA A 42 -14.67 5.64 -6.44
CA ALA A 42 -14.15 4.70 -5.45
C ALA A 42 -14.82 3.34 -5.60
N ALA A 43 -14.04 2.27 -5.46
CA ALA A 43 -14.58 0.91 -5.50
C ALA A 43 -15.31 0.59 -4.20
N VAL A 44 -16.57 0.14 -4.30
CA VAL A 44 -17.34 -0.39 -3.17
C VAL A 44 -17.32 -1.91 -3.19
N ARG A 45 -16.84 -2.53 -2.12
CA ARG A 45 -16.80 -4.00 -1.99
C ARG A 45 -17.59 -4.42 -0.76
N ARG A 46 -18.62 -5.25 -0.98
CA ARG A 46 -19.49 -5.76 0.11
C ARG A 46 -20.08 -4.64 0.97
N GLY A 47 -20.46 -3.52 0.34
CA GLY A 47 -21.03 -2.35 1.01
C GLY A 47 -20.01 -1.36 1.60
N TRP A 48 -18.70 -1.66 1.55
CA TRP A 48 -17.67 -0.79 2.10
C TRP A 48 -16.91 -0.04 1.00
N PRO A 49 -16.83 1.31 1.06
CA PRO A 49 -16.00 2.14 0.16
C PRO A 49 -14.53 2.20 0.62
N VAL A 50 -14.16 1.38 1.60
CA VAL A 50 -12.84 1.30 2.20
C VAL A 50 -12.33 -0.13 2.17
N TYR A 51 -11.02 -0.30 2.33
CA TYR A 51 -10.36 -1.58 2.49
C TYR A 51 -9.37 -1.50 3.66
N TRP A 52 -8.89 -2.65 4.12
CA TRP A 52 -8.04 -2.75 5.30
C TRP A 52 -6.64 -3.25 4.94
N ALA A 53 -5.64 -2.79 5.70
CA ALA A 53 -4.38 -3.50 5.84
C ALA A 53 -4.62 -4.80 6.60
N ALA A 54 -3.89 -5.86 6.24
CA ALA A 54 -3.99 -7.15 6.88
C ALA A 54 -2.61 -7.77 7.00
N TYR A 55 -2.33 -8.32 8.18
CA TYR A 55 -1.13 -9.10 8.45
C TYR A 55 -1.46 -10.57 8.24
N ILE A 56 -0.85 -11.19 7.24
CA ILE A 56 -1.11 -12.58 6.86
C ILE A 56 0.15 -13.40 7.14
N ALA A 57 0.03 -14.37 8.02
CA ALA A 57 1.09 -15.31 8.34
C ALA A 57 0.65 -16.73 7.98
N ARG A 58 1.63 -17.62 7.75
CA ARG A 58 1.35 -19.04 7.60
C ARG A 58 0.71 -19.60 8.87
N ARG A 59 -0.25 -20.51 8.71
CA ARG A 59 -0.96 -21.15 9.83
C ARG A 59 -0.02 -21.85 10.84
N ASP A 60 1.10 -22.37 10.36
CA ASP A 60 2.10 -23.11 11.13
C ASP A 60 3.34 -22.26 11.53
N SER A 61 3.31 -20.94 11.31
CA SER A 61 4.44 -20.03 11.61
C SER A 61 4.71 -19.81 13.10
N GLY A 62 3.76 -20.16 13.98
CA GLY A 62 3.82 -19.84 15.40
C GLY A 62 3.52 -18.37 15.73
N ILE A 63 3.26 -17.51 14.74
CA ILE A 63 2.88 -16.09 14.93
C ILE A 63 1.44 -16.03 15.45
N ARG A 64 1.24 -15.50 16.65
CA ARG A 64 -0.07 -15.40 17.32
C ARG A 64 -0.41 -14.00 17.77
N THR A 65 0.61 -13.17 17.95
CA THR A 65 0.50 -11.79 18.40
C THR A 65 1.22 -10.86 17.42
N PHE A 66 0.93 -9.57 17.52
CA PHE A 66 1.60 -8.57 16.70
C PHE A 66 3.12 -8.53 16.96
N ASN A 67 3.54 -8.66 18.23
CA ASN A 67 4.95 -8.68 18.61
C ASN A 67 5.74 -9.88 18.06
N ASP A 68 5.07 -10.98 17.70
CA ASP A 68 5.75 -12.15 17.11
C ASP A 68 6.30 -11.87 15.70
N LEU A 69 5.96 -10.71 15.11
CA LEU A 69 6.49 -10.24 13.84
C LEU A 69 7.95 -9.75 13.95
N ALA A 70 8.44 -9.47 15.16
CA ALA A 70 9.81 -9.00 15.38
C ALA A 70 10.84 -9.98 14.79
N GLY A 71 11.73 -9.44 13.94
CA GLY A 71 12.79 -10.20 13.26
C GLY A 71 12.29 -11.20 12.22
N LYS A 72 11.00 -11.26 11.90
CA LYS A 72 10.46 -12.12 10.83
C LYS A 72 10.64 -11.47 9.47
N SER A 73 10.73 -12.29 8.43
CA SER A 73 10.73 -11.78 7.06
C SER A 73 9.37 -11.19 6.71
N TRP A 74 9.40 -10.08 5.99
CA TRP A 74 8.21 -9.34 5.57
C TRP A 74 8.21 -9.18 4.06
N ALA A 75 7.23 -9.82 3.42
CA ALA A 75 6.94 -9.65 2.01
C ALA A 75 5.84 -8.59 1.80
N TYR A 76 6.06 -7.66 0.86
CA TYR A 76 5.08 -6.65 0.48
C TYR A 76 5.09 -6.38 -1.02
N PRO A 77 3.98 -5.92 -1.63
CA PRO A 77 3.88 -5.85 -3.08
C PRO A 77 4.71 -4.72 -3.71
N ASP A 78 4.77 -3.55 -3.06
CA ASP A 78 5.47 -2.35 -3.53
C ASP A 78 5.59 -1.37 -2.34
N ALA A 79 6.69 -0.62 -2.23
CA ALA A 79 6.91 0.33 -1.14
C ALA A 79 5.93 1.54 -1.18
N GLY A 80 5.36 1.86 -2.34
CA GLY A 80 4.28 2.82 -2.50
C GLY A 80 2.90 2.26 -2.12
N SER A 81 2.80 0.99 -1.71
CA SER A 81 1.54 0.40 -1.29
C SER A 81 1.08 0.99 0.04
N THR A 82 -0.12 1.60 0.04
CA THR A 82 -0.69 2.16 1.28
C THR A 82 -0.92 1.10 2.34
N SER A 83 -1.62 0.01 2.01
CA SER A 83 -1.96 -1.04 2.97
C SER A 83 -0.93 -2.15 3.04
N GLY A 84 -0.10 -2.31 2.00
CA GLY A 84 0.90 -3.36 1.93
C GLY A 84 2.24 -2.97 2.54
N TYR A 85 2.56 -1.67 2.61
CA TYR A 85 3.85 -1.19 3.12
C TYR A 85 3.72 0.01 4.06
N ILE A 86 3.16 1.14 3.60
CA ILE A 86 3.21 2.42 4.33
C ILE A 86 2.47 2.36 5.67
N PHE A 87 1.24 1.86 5.67
CA PHE A 87 0.47 1.73 6.91
C PHE A 87 1.11 0.70 7.85
N PRO A 88 1.47 -0.53 7.39
CA PRO A 88 2.17 -1.48 8.24
C PRO A 88 3.51 -0.99 8.80
N SER A 89 4.32 -0.23 8.03
CA SER A 89 5.61 0.26 8.51
C SER A 89 5.46 1.28 9.63
N VAL A 90 4.43 2.13 9.57
CA VAL A 90 4.08 3.04 10.65
C VAL A 90 3.60 2.27 11.89
N GLU A 91 2.71 1.29 11.72
CA GLU A 91 2.23 0.48 12.86
C GLU A 91 3.35 -0.29 13.55
N LEU A 92 4.25 -0.91 12.77
CA LEU A 92 5.42 -1.61 13.30
C LEU A 92 6.36 -0.66 14.06
N GLY A 93 6.66 0.51 13.47
CA GLY A 93 7.50 1.52 14.10
C GLY A 93 6.91 2.07 15.40
N LEU A 94 5.60 2.33 15.45
CA LEU A 94 4.90 2.76 16.67
C LEU A 94 4.91 1.69 17.76
N ALA A 95 4.92 0.41 17.37
CA ALA A 95 5.01 -0.72 18.29
C ALA A 95 6.45 -1.08 18.69
N GLY A 96 7.47 -0.44 18.09
CA GLY A 96 8.88 -0.78 18.29
C GLY A 96 9.25 -2.17 17.76
N ILE A 97 8.54 -2.64 16.73
CA ILE A 97 8.76 -3.95 16.11
C ILE A 97 9.58 -3.77 14.86
N GLU A 98 10.81 -4.27 14.89
CA GLU A 98 11.69 -4.27 13.72
C GLU A 98 11.53 -5.58 12.92
N PRO A 99 11.14 -5.52 11.63
CA PRO A 99 11.13 -6.69 10.76
C PRO A 99 12.56 -7.15 10.45
N GLY A 100 12.69 -8.41 10.05
CA GLY A 100 13.95 -8.99 9.58
C GLY A 100 14.20 -8.67 8.10
N GLU A 101 14.24 -9.72 7.27
CA GLU A 101 14.43 -9.59 5.82
C GLU A 101 13.19 -8.97 5.12
N LEU A 102 13.42 -8.04 4.19
CA LEU A 102 12.38 -7.45 3.35
C LEU A 102 12.43 -8.07 1.95
N GLY A 103 11.26 -8.43 1.39
CA GLY A 103 11.17 -9.06 0.06
C GLY A 103 9.86 -8.84 -0.67
#